data_AF-A0A3G8CC28-F1
#
_entry.id   AF-A0A3G8CC28-F1
#
_cell.length_a   1.000
_cell.length_b   1.000
_cell.length_c   1.000
_cell.angle_alpha   90.00
_cell.angle_beta   90.00
_cell.angle_gamma   90.00
#
_symmetry.space_group_name_H-M   'P 1'
#
loop_
_entity.id
_entity.type
_entity.pdbx_description
1 polymer ?
#
loop_
_entity_poly.entity_id
_entity_poly.type
_entity_poly.pdbx_seq_one_letter_code
_entity_poly.pdbx_strand_id
1 'polypeptide(L)'
;MFDLSLLANLPKPNTIDTASLTPEDAAIKLRQAATLRLNGAQSILLHFPQEVELAVELLDDAAVLFDKAFRYLTGIPAQRIHQHIGEYYAVPSAEGCPGIRTPWSNEFSSMIEDGVRCAQTWLDGSSLPLWWALAQNRKRHHPGDPQEAFEAGFLLRLQQTLIMRPEAVTPSNNQL
;
A
#
# COMPACT_ATOMS: atom_id res chain seq x y z
N MET A 1 -9.06 24.58 17.71
CA MET A 1 -8.80 23.31 18.39
C MET A 1 -9.79 22.31 17.83
N PHE A 2 -9.31 21.25 17.18
CA PHE A 2 -10.19 20.21 16.63
C PHE A 2 -10.68 19.33 17.79
N ASP A 3 -12.00 19.15 17.92
CA ASP A 3 -12.59 18.41 19.03
C ASP A 3 -12.88 16.97 18.59
N LEU A 4 -12.10 16.02 19.12
CA LEU A 4 -12.23 14.59 18.83
C LEU A 4 -13.58 14.02 19.28
N SER A 5 -14.22 14.63 20.28
CA SER A 5 -15.52 14.17 20.77
C SER A 5 -16.61 14.30 19.70
N LEU A 6 -16.47 15.24 18.76
CA LEU A 6 -17.40 15.37 17.63
C LEU A 6 -17.33 14.18 16.68
N LEU A 7 -16.13 13.60 16.49
CA LEU A 7 -15.95 12.42 15.65
C LEU A 7 -16.43 11.14 16.35
N ALA A 8 -16.14 11.00 17.64
CA ALA A 8 -16.56 9.85 18.43
C ALA A 8 -18.10 9.74 18.53
N ASN A 9 -18.80 10.88 18.53
CA ASN A 9 -20.25 10.95 18.64
C ASN A 9 -21.00 10.91 17.29
N LEU A 10 -20.32 10.61 16.18
CA LEU A 10 -21.00 10.51 14.88
C LEU A 10 -22.05 9.38 14.90
N PRO A 11 -23.26 9.60 14.32
CA PRO A 11 -24.31 8.59 14.29
C PRO A 11 -23.84 7.32 13.62
N LYS A 12 -23.94 6.16 14.29
CA LYS A 12 -23.47 4.88 13.77
C LYS A 12 -24.16 4.50 12.46
N PRO A 13 -23.52 3.71 11.58
CA PRO A 13 -24.08 3.40 10.27
C PRO A 13 -25.49 2.81 10.29
N ASN A 14 -25.85 2.08 11.36
CA ASN A 14 -27.17 1.46 11.52
C ASN A 14 -28.23 2.40 12.11
N THR A 15 -27.84 3.55 12.64
CA THR A 15 -28.76 4.53 13.25
C THR A 15 -29.11 5.68 12.31
N ILE A 16 -28.49 5.76 11.13
CA ILE A 16 -28.82 6.78 10.13
C ILE A 16 -30.16 6.41 9.48
N ASP A 17 -31.17 7.24 9.72
CA ASP A 17 -32.49 7.06 9.12
C ASP A 17 -32.47 7.40 7.62
N THR A 18 -32.85 6.39 6.84
CA THR A 18 -33.02 6.40 5.39
C THR A 18 -34.38 5.85 4.96
N ALA A 19 -35.27 5.50 5.90
CA ALA A 19 -36.53 4.83 5.60
C ALA A 19 -37.53 5.73 4.87
N SER A 20 -37.47 7.04 5.11
CA SER A 20 -38.34 8.04 4.46
C SER A 20 -37.79 8.61 3.16
N LEU A 21 -36.61 8.16 2.71
CA LEU A 21 -35.89 8.75 1.57
C LEU A 21 -36.05 7.91 0.31
N THR A 22 -35.93 8.56 -0.85
CA THR A 22 -35.74 7.84 -2.11
C THR A 22 -34.41 7.07 -2.06
N PRO A 23 -34.24 5.98 -2.84
CA PRO A 23 -32.97 5.26 -2.88
C PRO A 23 -31.77 6.13 -3.24
N GLU A 24 -31.95 7.10 -4.14
CA GLU A 24 -30.91 8.04 -4.54
C GLU A 24 -30.54 9.02 -3.41
N ASP A 25 -31.54 9.62 -2.76
CA ASP A 25 -31.31 10.53 -1.63
C ASP A 25 -30.70 9.81 -0.43
N ALA A 26 -31.16 8.58 -0.15
CA ALA A 26 -30.57 7.72 0.86
C ALA A 26 -29.08 7.46 0.55
N ALA A 27 -28.74 7.12 -0.70
CA ALA A 27 -27.37 6.91 -1.10
C ALA A 27 -26.50 8.16 -0.99
N ILE A 28 -27.02 9.34 -1.36
CA ILE A 28 -26.32 10.62 -1.20
C ILE A 28 -26.02 10.89 0.27
N LYS A 29 -27.03 10.76 1.14
CA LYS A 29 -26.89 10.99 2.59
C LYS A 29 -25.86 10.05 3.22
N LEU A 30 -25.90 8.77 2.86
CA LEU A 30 -24.95 7.76 3.34
C LEU A 30 -23.52 8.04 2.86
N ARG A 31 -23.33 8.45 1.59
CA ARG A 31 -22.02 8.86 1.06
C ARG A 31 -21.46 10.08 1.78
N GLN A 32 -22.29 11.09 2.03
CA GLN A 32 -21.88 12.28 2.78
C GLN A 32 -21.42 11.91 4.21
N ALA A 33 -22.17 11.04 4.89
CA ALA A 33 -21.79 10.55 6.21
C ALA A 33 -20.50 9.71 6.19
N ALA A 34 -20.26 8.94 5.12
CA ALA A 34 -19.03 8.18 4.93
C ALA A 34 -17.82 9.09 4.69
N THR A 35 -17.96 10.09 3.81
CA THR A 35 -16.91 11.07 3.51
C THR A 35 -16.52 11.86 4.76
N LEU A 36 -17.49 12.25 5.59
CA LEU A 36 -17.20 12.94 6.87
C LEU A 36 -16.28 12.09 7.77
N ARG A 37 -16.53 10.78 7.84
CA ARG A 37 -15.72 9.84 8.62
C ARG A 37 -14.33 9.63 8.02
N LEU A 38 -14.21 9.50 6.70
CA LEU A 38 -12.91 9.42 6.03
C LEU A 38 -12.05 10.66 6.32
N ASN A 39 -12.64 11.85 6.20
CA ASN A 39 -11.95 13.10 6.50
C ASN A 39 -11.57 13.18 7.99
N GLY A 40 -12.44 12.71 8.89
CA GLY A 40 -12.16 12.60 10.32
C GLY A 40 -10.99 11.66 10.61
N ALA A 41 -10.99 10.45 10.05
CA ALA A 41 -9.91 9.47 10.19
C ALA A 41 -8.59 10.02 9.67
N GLN A 42 -8.59 10.66 8.51
CA GLN A 42 -7.39 11.30 7.95
C GLN A 42 -6.86 12.40 8.88
N SER A 43 -7.73 13.25 9.42
CA SER A 43 -7.36 14.30 10.38
C SER A 43 -6.72 13.70 11.64
N ILE A 44 -7.29 12.61 12.17
CA ILE A 44 -6.74 11.89 13.33
C ILE A 44 -5.35 11.33 13.01
N LEU A 45 -5.19 10.62 11.90
CA LEU A 45 -3.91 10.01 11.54
C LEU A 45 -2.79 11.05 11.33
N LEU A 46 -3.14 12.26 10.86
CA LEU A 46 -2.17 13.33 10.64
C LEU A 46 -1.84 14.14 11.90
N HIS A 47 -2.82 14.37 12.77
CA HIS A 47 -2.70 15.35 13.86
C HIS A 47 -2.75 14.73 15.26
N PHE A 48 -3.30 13.53 15.40
CA PHE A 48 -3.51 12.81 16.66
C PHE A 48 -3.10 11.34 16.53
N PRO A 49 -1.82 11.03 16.25
CA PRO A 49 -1.37 9.67 15.92
C PRO A 49 -1.50 8.67 17.09
N GLN A 50 -1.86 9.12 18.29
CA GLN A 50 -2.16 8.23 19.43
C GLN A 50 -3.60 7.67 19.38
N GLU A 51 -4.50 8.30 18.64
CA GLU A 51 -5.93 7.97 18.57
C GLU A 51 -6.25 7.03 17.39
N VAL A 52 -5.35 6.06 17.14
CA VAL A 52 -5.47 5.14 15.99
C VAL A 52 -6.75 4.33 16.03
N GLU A 53 -7.21 3.93 17.22
CA GLU A 53 -8.44 3.14 17.39
C GLU A 53 -9.66 3.88 16.84
N LEU A 54 -9.79 5.17 17.16
CA LEU A 54 -10.87 6.00 16.64
C LEU A 54 -10.76 6.19 15.12
N ALA A 55 -9.54 6.35 14.60
CA ALA A 55 -9.35 6.42 13.15
C ALA A 55 -9.79 5.12 12.44
N VAL A 56 -9.44 3.96 12.99
CA VAL A 56 -9.86 2.65 12.46
C VAL A 56 -11.37 2.51 12.50
N GLU A 57 -12.01 2.88 13.60
CA GLU A 57 -13.46 2.82 13.75
C GLU A 57 -14.18 3.72 12.71
N LEU A 58 -13.65 4.92 12.46
CA LEU A 58 -14.20 5.82 11.44
C LEU A 58 -14.04 5.24 10.03
N LEU A 59 -12.92 4.58 9.73
CA LEU A 59 -12.68 3.92 8.45
C LEU A 59 -13.65 2.74 8.24
N ASP A 60 -13.85 1.91 9.27
CA ASP A 60 -14.77 0.78 9.23
C ASP A 60 -16.22 1.25 9.05
N ASP A 61 -16.65 2.25 9.81
CA ASP A 61 -17.97 2.85 9.66
C ASP A 61 -18.16 3.45 8.25
N ALA A 62 -17.14 4.12 7.70
CA ALA A 62 -17.18 4.69 6.36
C ALA A 62 -17.37 3.60 5.29
N ALA A 63 -16.65 2.49 5.40
CA ALA A 63 -16.79 1.36 4.51
C ALA A 63 -18.22 0.78 4.52
N VAL A 64 -18.81 0.60 5.71
CA VAL A 64 -20.21 0.14 5.85
C VAL A 64 -21.19 1.12 5.20
N LEU A 65 -20.98 2.42 5.36
CA LEU A 65 -21.85 3.44 4.77
C LEU A 65 -21.76 3.47 3.24
N PHE A 66 -20.57 3.31 2.66
CA PHE A 66 -20.42 3.19 1.22
C PHE A 66 -21.04 1.89 0.69
N ASP A 67 -20.88 0.77 1.39
CA ASP A 67 -21.53 -0.50 1.04
C ASP A 67 -23.07 -0.35 1.00
N LYS A 68 -23.65 0.34 2.00
CA LYS A 68 -25.09 0.63 2.02
C LYS A 68 -25.51 1.56 0.89
N ALA A 69 -24.78 2.66 0.66
CA ALA A 69 -25.08 3.59 -0.42
C ALA A 69 -25.03 2.91 -1.80
N PHE A 70 -24.04 2.06 -2.02
CA PHE A 70 -23.92 1.25 -3.24
C PHE A 70 -25.13 0.33 -3.40
N ARG A 71 -25.55 -0.34 -2.32
CA ARG A 71 -26.71 -1.24 -2.34
C ARG A 71 -28.01 -0.49 -2.64
N TYR A 72 -28.19 0.73 -2.14
CA TYR A 72 -29.34 1.57 -2.46
C TYR A 72 -29.43 1.94 -3.95
N LEU A 73 -28.29 2.16 -4.62
CA LEU A 73 -28.26 2.55 -6.03
C LEU A 73 -28.33 1.37 -7.00
N THR A 74 -27.72 0.25 -6.64
CA THR A 74 -27.56 -0.89 -7.55
C THR A 74 -28.50 -2.05 -7.25
N GLY A 75 -29.06 -2.11 -6.03
CA GLY A 75 -29.81 -3.25 -5.53
C GLY A 75 -28.95 -4.49 -5.24
N ILE A 76 -27.63 -4.42 -5.49
CA ILE A 76 -26.69 -5.54 -5.35
C ILE A 76 -25.80 -5.27 -4.13
N PRO A 77 -25.46 -6.27 -3.31
CA PRO A 77 -24.46 -6.09 -2.25
C PRO A 77 -23.12 -5.68 -2.87
N ALA A 78 -22.47 -4.67 -2.28
CA ALA A 78 -21.09 -4.34 -2.62
C ALA A 78 -20.22 -5.59 -2.47
N GLN A 79 -19.64 -6.04 -3.57
CA GLN A 79 -18.60 -7.05 -3.51
C GLN A 79 -17.34 -6.34 -3.05
N ARG A 80 -16.98 -6.55 -1.78
CA ARG A 80 -15.64 -6.22 -1.35
C ARG A 80 -14.72 -7.09 -2.19
N ILE A 81 -13.89 -6.47 -3.02
CA ILE A 81 -12.71 -7.12 -3.57
C ILE A 81 -11.73 -7.25 -2.40
N HIS A 82 -12.11 -8.03 -1.39
CA HIS A 82 -11.12 -8.82 -0.67
C HIS A 82 -10.71 -9.88 -1.70
N GLN A 83 -9.85 -9.50 -2.64
CA GLN A 83 -8.78 -10.44 -2.92
C GLN A 83 -8.28 -10.81 -1.53
N HIS A 84 -8.42 -12.09 -1.17
CA HIS A 84 -7.69 -12.65 -0.07
C HIS A 84 -6.34 -11.94 -0.09
N ILE A 85 -5.94 -11.34 1.03
CA ILE A 85 -4.57 -10.88 1.18
C ILE A 85 -3.76 -12.18 1.05
N GLY A 86 -3.46 -12.55 -0.19
CA GLY A 86 -2.56 -13.62 -0.51
C GLY A 86 -1.30 -13.22 0.20
N GLU A 87 -0.66 -14.19 0.84
CA GLU A 87 0.62 -13.97 1.49
C GLU A 87 1.47 -13.09 0.59
N TYR A 88 1.72 -11.87 1.05
CA TYR A 88 2.49 -10.92 0.28
C TYR A 88 3.88 -11.50 0.10
N TYR A 89 4.38 -11.48 -1.13
CA TYR A 89 5.71 -11.98 -1.38
C TYR A 89 6.72 -11.05 -0.70
N ALA A 90 7.70 -11.62 -0.01
CA ALA A 90 8.79 -10.87 0.60
C ALA A 90 10.08 -11.17 -0.13
N VAL A 91 10.76 -10.11 -0.60
CA VAL A 91 12.13 -10.25 -1.11
C VAL A 91 13.00 -10.76 0.04
N PRO A 92 13.74 -11.87 -0.13
CA PRO A 92 14.58 -12.42 0.93
C PRO A 92 15.64 -11.43 1.43
N SER A 93 16.08 -11.63 2.66
CA SER A 93 17.22 -10.89 3.24
C SER A 93 18.48 -11.04 2.39
N ALA A 94 19.31 -10.00 2.35
CA ALA A 94 20.59 -10.00 1.66
C ALA A 94 21.57 -9.05 2.33
N GLU A 95 22.83 -9.45 2.44
CA GLU A 95 23.93 -8.62 2.98
C GLU A 95 23.63 -8.00 4.35
N GLY A 96 22.94 -8.75 5.24
CA GLY A 96 22.55 -8.27 6.57
C GLY A 96 21.31 -7.36 6.58
N CYS A 97 20.76 -7.02 5.42
CA CYS A 97 19.52 -6.26 5.26
C CYS A 97 18.30 -7.19 5.46
N PRO A 98 17.30 -6.80 6.28
CA PRO A 98 16.10 -7.62 6.48
C PRO A 98 15.32 -7.79 5.17
N GLY A 99 14.50 -8.85 5.13
CA GLY A 99 13.62 -9.10 3.99
C GLY A 99 12.60 -7.97 3.85
N ILE A 100 12.30 -7.58 2.61
CA ILE A 100 11.37 -6.47 2.34
C ILE A 100 10.05 -7.07 1.85
N ARG A 101 8.98 -6.84 2.61
CA ARG A 101 7.62 -7.18 2.18
C ARG A 101 7.22 -6.31 1.01
N THR A 102 6.71 -6.95 -0.04
CA THR A 102 6.21 -6.26 -1.22
C THR A 102 4.69 -6.12 -1.14
N PRO A 103 4.08 -5.14 -1.83
CA PRO A 103 2.61 -5.08 -1.96
C PRO A 103 2.06 -6.13 -2.94
N TRP A 104 2.92 -6.96 -3.54
CA TRP A 104 2.56 -7.97 -4.52
C TRP A 104 2.14 -9.28 -3.86
N SER A 105 1.09 -9.90 -4.40
CA SER A 105 0.66 -11.25 -4.05
C SER A 105 1.68 -12.30 -4.49
N ASN A 106 1.66 -13.48 -3.85
CA ASN A 106 2.52 -14.60 -4.19
C ASN A 106 2.42 -15.09 -5.66
N GLU A 107 1.36 -14.75 -6.39
CA GLU A 107 1.24 -15.09 -7.82
C GLU A 107 2.30 -14.40 -8.70
N PHE A 108 2.88 -13.29 -8.20
CA PHE A 108 3.98 -12.57 -8.87
C PHE A 108 5.36 -12.93 -8.32
N SER A 109 5.46 -13.88 -7.39
CA SER A 109 6.72 -14.30 -6.74
C SER A 109 7.82 -14.60 -7.75
N SER A 110 7.53 -15.36 -8.81
CA SER A 110 8.53 -15.72 -9.82
C SER A 110 9.09 -14.51 -10.57
N MET A 111 8.29 -13.46 -10.79
CA MET A 111 8.72 -12.24 -11.47
C MET A 111 9.62 -11.43 -10.55
N ILE A 112 9.23 -11.32 -9.27
CA ILE A 112 10.00 -10.64 -8.23
C ILE A 112 11.36 -11.33 -8.03
N GLU A 113 11.39 -12.67 -7.95
CA GLU A 113 12.61 -13.46 -7.83
C GLU A 113 13.55 -13.28 -9.02
N ASP A 114 13.00 -13.21 -10.24
CA ASP A 114 13.80 -12.96 -11.44
C ASP A 114 14.40 -11.54 -11.42
N GLY A 115 13.63 -10.55 -10.96
CA GLY A 115 14.10 -9.19 -10.71
C GLY A 115 15.26 -9.14 -9.71
N VAL A 116 15.09 -9.81 -8.56
CA VAL A 116 16.11 -9.93 -7.51
C VAL A 116 17.37 -10.59 -8.06
N ARG A 117 17.24 -11.70 -8.79
CA ARG A 117 18.37 -12.42 -9.39
C ARG A 117 19.10 -11.55 -10.43
N CYS A 118 18.35 -10.81 -11.24
CA CYS A 118 18.91 -9.92 -12.24
C CYS A 118 19.70 -8.77 -11.59
N ALA A 119 19.17 -8.16 -10.54
CA ALA A 119 19.87 -7.14 -9.77
C ALA A 119 21.12 -7.70 -9.07
N GLN A 120 21.02 -8.88 -8.46
CA GLN A 120 22.17 -9.53 -7.82
C GLN A 120 23.29 -9.82 -8.83
N THR A 121 22.95 -10.38 -10.00
CA THR A 121 23.92 -10.63 -11.08
C THR A 121 24.63 -9.35 -11.53
N TRP A 122 23.92 -8.21 -11.51
CA TRP A 122 24.54 -6.92 -11.80
C TRP A 122 25.49 -6.47 -10.68
N LEU A 123 25.06 -6.57 -9.43
CA LEU A 123 25.84 -6.23 -8.24
C LEU A 123 27.12 -7.09 -8.10
N ASP A 124 27.06 -8.35 -8.50
CA ASP A 124 28.17 -9.31 -8.47
C ASP A 124 29.28 -9.00 -9.50
N GLY A 125 29.15 -7.91 -10.27
CA GLY A 125 30.21 -7.38 -11.14
C GLY A 125 29.91 -7.45 -12.64
N SER A 126 28.66 -7.28 -13.06
CA SER A 126 28.32 -7.19 -14.49
C SER A 126 29.00 -5.98 -15.15
N SER A 127 29.47 -6.17 -16.37
CA SER A 127 30.03 -5.10 -17.21
C SER A 127 28.95 -4.24 -17.91
N LEU A 128 27.68 -4.63 -17.80
CA LEU A 128 26.57 -3.93 -18.43
C LEU A 128 26.15 -2.70 -17.61
N PRO A 129 25.76 -1.58 -18.25
CA PRO A 129 25.12 -0.48 -17.55
C PRO A 129 23.85 -0.94 -16.82
N LEU A 130 23.61 -0.42 -15.62
CA LEU A 130 22.46 -0.79 -14.78
C LEU A 130 21.13 -0.70 -15.52
N TRP A 131 20.91 0.42 -16.21
CA TRP A 131 19.68 0.66 -16.98
C TRP A 131 19.48 -0.37 -18.08
N TRP A 132 20.56 -0.87 -18.68
CA TRP A 132 20.50 -1.87 -19.75
C TRP A 132 20.11 -3.22 -19.17
N ALA A 133 20.71 -3.61 -18.04
CA ALA A 133 20.38 -4.84 -17.33
C ALA A 133 18.88 -4.87 -16.97
N LEU A 134 18.33 -3.77 -16.46
CA LEU A 134 16.90 -3.66 -16.20
C LEU A 134 16.06 -3.73 -17.49
N ALA A 135 16.34 -2.85 -18.45
CA ALA A 135 15.49 -2.66 -19.63
C ALA A 135 15.40 -3.90 -20.52
N GLN A 136 16.44 -4.73 -20.58
CA GLN A 136 16.43 -5.93 -21.42
C GLN A 136 15.74 -7.11 -20.74
N ASN A 137 15.94 -7.28 -19.43
CA ASN A 137 15.29 -8.36 -18.69
C ASN A 137 13.80 -8.08 -18.51
N ARG A 138 13.39 -6.81 -18.35
CA ARG A 138 11.98 -6.41 -18.31
C ARG A 138 11.16 -6.89 -19.51
N LYS A 139 11.74 -6.88 -20.72
CA LYS A 139 11.05 -7.28 -21.96
C LYS A 139 10.62 -8.75 -21.98
N ARG A 140 11.12 -9.58 -21.06
CA ARG A 140 10.75 -11.00 -20.94
C ARG A 140 9.39 -11.21 -20.28
N HIS A 141 8.85 -10.20 -19.62
CA HIS A 141 7.58 -10.26 -18.91
C HIS A 141 6.47 -9.58 -19.72
N HIS A 142 5.24 -10.07 -19.55
CA HIS A 142 4.05 -9.47 -20.16
C HIS A 142 3.86 -8.04 -19.64
N PRO A 143 3.47 -7.08 -20.50
CA PRO A 143 3.16 -5.71 -20.07
C PRO A 143 2.10 -5.68 -18.96
N GLY A 144 2.25 -4.73 -18.02
CA GLY A 144 1.39 -4.57 -16.83
C GLY A 144 2.01 -5.18 -15.58
N ASP A 145 1.17 -5.70 -14.69
CA ASP A 145 1.54 -6.24 -13.37
C ASP A 145 2.78 -7.16 -13.37
N PRO A 146 2.98 -8.10 -14.32
CA PRO A 146 4.17 -8.95 -14.33
C PRO A 146 5.49 -8.18 -14.55
N GLN A 147 5.48 -7.10 -15.36
CA GLN A 147 6.66 -6.25 -15.55
C GLN A 147 6.93 -5.41 -14.31
N GLU A 148 5.90 -4.82 -13.72
CA GLU A 148 6.02 -4.00 -12.52
C GLU A 148 6.51 -4.82 -11.32
N ALA A 149 6.05 -6.06 -11.18
CA ALA A 149 6.53 -6.97 -10.15
C ALA A 149 8.01 -7.34 -10.33
N PHE A 150 8.46 -7.57 -11.56
CA PHE A 150 9.87 -7.76 -11.88
C PHE A 150 10.71 -6.52 -11.51
N GLU A 151 10.26 -5.33 -11.94
CA GLU A 151 10.92 -4.06 -11.64
C GLU A 151 11.03 -3.83 -10.12
N ALA A 152 9.97 -4.15 -9.38
CA ALA A 152 9.96 -4.07 -7.93
C ALA A 152 11.03 -4.98 -7.30
N GLY A 153 11.11 -6.25 -7.71
CA GLY A 153 12.14 -7.17 -7.23
C GLY A 153 13.57 -6.68 -7.51
N PHE A 154 13.80 -6.14 -8.71
CA PHE A 154 15.08 -5.59 -9.12
C PHE A 154 15.49 -4.39 -8.27
N LEU A 155 14.60 -3.40 -8.11
CA LEU A 155 14.87 -2.18 -7.35
C LEU A 155 15.02 -2.45 -5.85
N LEU A 156 14.21 -3.35 -5.28
CA LEU A 156 14.29 -3.70 -3.86
C LEU A 156 15.64 -4.36 -3.51
N ARG A 157 16.19 -5.19 -4.40
CA ARG A 157 17.52 -5.78 -4.19
C ARG A 157 18.64 -4.73 -4.24
N LEU A 158 18.56 -3.79 -5.18
CA LEU A 158 19.50 -2.66 -5.20
C LEU A 158 19.39 -1.82 -3.93
N GLN A 159 18.16 -1.53 -3.49
CA GLN A 159 17.91 -0.78 -2.26
C GLN A 159 18.52 -1.49 -1.04
N GLN A 160 18.31 -2.80 -0.88
CA GLN A 160 18.91 -3.58 0.21
C GLN A 160 20.44 -3.42 0.26
N THR A 161 21.08 -3.48 -0.91
CA THR A 161 22.54 -3.44 -1.05
C THR A 161 23.11 -2.03 -0.88
N LEU A 162 22.43 -1.02 -1.41
CA LEU A 162 22.87 0.38 -1.32
C LEU A 162 22.68 0.96 0.09
N ILE A 163 21.64 0.55 0.81
CA ILE A 163 21.42 0.96 2.21
C ILE A 163 22.49 0.36 3.14
N MET A 164 22.98 -0.85 2.84
CA MET A 164 23.96 -1.54 3.68
C MET A 164 25.41 -1.24 3.32
N ARG A 165 25.71 -0.55 2.22
CA ARG A 165 27.07 -0.06 1.95
C ARG A 165 27.34 1.12 2.89
N PRO A 166 28.08 0.93 4.01
CA PRO A 166 28.51 2.07 4.80
C PRO A 166 29.40 2.92 3.89
N GLU A 167 29.38 4.25 4.07
CA GLU A 167 30.41 5.11 3.49
C GLU A 167 31.77 4.43 3.68
N ALA A 168 32.42 4.09 2.58
CA ALA A 168 33.80 3.64 2.63
C ALA A 168 34.57 4.79 3.28
N VAL A 169 34.88 4.63 4.57
CA VAL A 169 35.75 5.51 5.34
C VAL A 169 36.97 5.78 4.49
N THR A 170 37.10 7.00 3.97
CA THR A 170 38.34 7.47 3.39
C THR A 170 39.38 7.42 4.50
N PRO A 171 40.45 6.61 4.41
CA PRO A 171 41.51 6.71 5.38
C PRO A 171 42.10 8.10 5.21
N SER A 172 41.95 8.91 6.25
CA SER A 172 42.52 10.25 6.35
C SER A 172 44.04 10.09 6.28
N ASN A 173 44.61 10.28 5.09
CA ASN A 173 46.05 10.40 4.93
C ASN A 173 46.43 11.80 5.44
N ASN A 174 46.75 11.88 6.72
CA ASN A 174 47.36 13.06 7.33
C ASN A 174 48.65 12.67 8.05
N GLN A 175 49.73 13.28 7.55
CA GLN A 175 50.93 13.74 8.25
C GLN A 175 52.11 12.77 8.39
N LEU A 176 53.09 12.97 7.51
CA LEU A 176 54.49 13.25 7.88
C LEU A 176 54.84 14.66 7.39
#